data_AF-A0AAX1IB23-F1
#
_entry.id   AF-A0AAX1IB23-F1
#
_cell.length_a   1.000
_cell.length_b   1.000
_cell.length_c   1.000
_cell.angle_alpha   90.00
_cell.angle_beta   90.00
_cell.angle_gamma   90.00
#
_symmetry.space_group_name_H-M   'P 1'
#
loop_
_entity.id
_entity.type
_entity.pdbx_description
1 polymer ?
#
loop_
_entity_poly.entity_id
_entity_poly.type
_entity_poly.pdbx_seq_one_letter_code
_entity_poly.pdbx_strand_id
1 'polypeptide(L)'
;MDMRCWAVVGLLAFAASTEAAPSLSCQLQSGQFKAGGGGKPRVSAFIWVTGHGSTTPTGPIRTRIGRIDPVEGRDYKRAIKLDGKPVLLPPDAQSVIGFGKVYDFKDAIALAYLGEREEDSSARPSQIVIVINKAGSVIDSEVLPGTATKIGNHCLLID
;
A
#
# COMPACT_ATOMS: atom_id res chain seq x y z
N MET A 1 37.40 55.02 17.72
CA MET A 1 36.21 54.28 18.19
C MET A 1 35.47 53.76 16.97
N ASP A 2 34.88 52.58 17.11
CA ASP A 2 33.98 51.87 16.19
C ASP A 2 34.58 50.98 15.09
N MET A 3 35.07 49.85 15.59
CA MET A 3 34.84 48.47 15.14
C MET A 3 33.65 48.29 14.17
N ARG A 4 33.88 47.56 13.07
CA ARG A 4 32.87 46.70 12.46
C ARG A 4 33.52 45.56 11.66
N CYS A 5 33.67 44.43 12.36
CA CYS A 5 34.01 43.12 11.82
C CYS A 5 32.96 42.66 10.82
N TRP A 6 33.36 42.20 9.63
CA TRP A 6 32.56 41.24 8.86
C TRP A 6 33.48 40.08 8.44
N ALA A 7 33.38 39.00 9.20
CA ALA A 7 33.95 37.70 8.88
C ALA A 7 33.14 37.08 7.73
N VAL A 8 33.78 36.80 6.60
CA VAL A 8 33.19 35.93 5.56
C VAL A 8 33.42 34.49 6.02
N VAL A 9 32.51 34.00 6.86
CA VAL A 9 32.44 32.59 7.23
C VAL A 9 31.85 31.84 6.05
N GLY A 10 32.59 30.84 5.57
CA GLY A 10 32.21 29.99 4.46
C GLY A 10 30.89 29.26 4.70
N LEU A 11 29.98 29.38 3.74
CA LEU A 11 28.84 28.48 3.61
C LEU A 11 29.27 27.34 2.67
N LEU A 12 29.76 26.24 3.25
CA LEU A 12 29.69 24.93 2.61
C LEU A 12 28.20 24.56 2.55
N ALA A 13 27.56 24.88 1.44
CA ALA A 13 26.23 24.39 1.13
C ALA A 13 26.34 22.87 0.88
N PHE A 14 26.12 22.08 1.93
CA PHE A 14 25.80 20.68 1.78
C PHE A 14 24.45 20.62 1.07
N ALA A 15 24.48 20.41 -0.25
CA ALA A 15 23.35 19.90 -0.97
C ALA A 15 23.11 18.47 -0.45
N ALA A 16 22.36 18.36 0.64
CA ALA A 16 21.69 17.12 0.97
C ALA A 16 20.69 16.90 -0.17
N SER A 17 21.11 16.17 -1.19
CA SER A 17 20.21 15.51 -2.11
C SER A 17 19.37 14.58 -1.24
N THR A 18 18.25 15.09 -0.73
CA THR A 18 17.13 14.23 -0.37
C THR A 18 16.69 13.65 -1.71
N GLU A 19 17.27 12.50 -2.06
CA GLU A 19 16.68 11.64 -3.07
C GLU A 19 15.30 11.28 -2.53
N ALA A 20 14.31 12.09 -2.91
CA ALA A 20 12.92 11.73 -2.73
C ALA A 20 12.78 10.38 -3.43
N ALA A 21 12.54 9.33 -2.64
CA ALA A 21 12.23 8.01 -3.18
C ALA A 21 11.20 8.21 -4.29
N PRO A 22 11.41 7.63 -5.48
CA PRO A 22 10.55 7.87 -6.62
C PRO A 22 9.11 7.70 -6.19
N SER A 23 8.29 8.74 -6.35
CA SER A 23 6.87 8.69 -6.04
C SER A 23 6.29 7.52 -6.83
N LEU A 24 6.00 6.43 -6.13
CA LEU A 24 5.50 5.23 -6.73
C LEU A 24 4.10 5.60 -7.22
N SER A 25 3.91 5.60 -8.53
CA SER A 25 2.56 5.64 -9.07
C SER A 25 1.93 4.26 -8.87
N CYS A 26 1.78 3.79 -7.62
CA CYS A 26 1.31 2.44 -7.29
C CYS A 26 2.00 1.34 -8.15
N GLN A 27 3.31 1.47 -8.38
CA GLN A 27 4.08 0.54 -9.21
C GLN A 27 4.77 -0.47 -8.30
N LEU A 28 4.31 -1.71 -8.30
CA LEU A 28 4.99 -2.79 -7.58
C LEU A 28 6.03 -3.39 -8.52
N GLN A 29 7.31 -3.39 -8.13
CA GLN A 29 8.34 -4.05 -8.93
C GLN A 29 8.38 -5.55 -8.61
N SER A 30 8.42 -6.40 -9.64
CA SER A 30 8.50 -7.87 -9.50
C SER A 30 9.67 -8.34 -8.60
N GLY A 31 10.74 -7.53 -8.47
CA GLY A 31 11.92 -7.82 -7.64
C GLY A 31 11.97 -7.17 -6.26
N GLN A 32 11.01 -6.30 -5.89
CA GLN A 32 11.12 -5.36 -4.76
C GLN A 32 11.36 -6.02 -3.39
N PHE A 33 10.79 -7.21 -3.16
CA PHE A 33 10.78 -7.84 -1.84
C PHE A 33 11.61 -9.12 -1.73
N LYS A 34 12.55 -9.37 -2.67
CA LYS A 34 13.47 -10.51 -2.58
C LYS A 34 14.90 -10.06 -2.30
N ALA A 35 15.52 -10.67 -1.28
CA ALA A 35 16.97 -10.83 -1.25
C ALA A 35 17.37 -11.81 -2.36
N GLY A 36 17.72 -11.31 -3.55
CA GLY A 36 18.30 -12.14 -4.62
C GLY A 36 17.60 -12.15 -5.98
N GLY A 37 16.77 -11.15 -6.30
CA GLY A 37 16.40 -10.80 -7.69
C GLY A 37 15.86 -11.92 -8.58
N GLY A 38 14.54 -11.92 -8.83
CA GLY A 38 13.97 -12.69 -9.95
C GLY A 38 12.84 -13.62 -9.54
N GLY A 39 11.64 -13.33 -10.03
CA GLY A 39 10.49 -14.21 -9.97
C GLY A 39 9.21 -13.41 -9.79
N LYS A 40 8.33 -13.49 -10.79
CA LYS A 40 7.02 -12.82 -10.75
C LYS A 40 6.21 -13.29 -9.53
N PRO A 41 5.59 -12.38 -8.75
CA PRO A 41 4.73 -12.76 -7.65
C PRO A 41 3.54 -13.60 -8.14
N ARG A 42 2.99 -14.45 -7.27
CA ARG A 42 1.68 -15.05 -7.55
C ARG A 42 0.62 -13.98 -7.36
N VAL A 43 -0.24 -13.81 -8.36
CA VAL A 43 -1.27 -12.76 -8.34
C VAL A 43 -2.64 -13.38 -8.15
N SER A 44 -3.37 -12.92 -7.13
CA SER A 44 -4.74 -13.35 -6.85
C SER A 44 -5.63 -12.11 -6.73
N ALA A 45 -6.65 -12.00 -7.59
CA ALA A 45 -7.67 -10.97 -7.44
C ALA A 45 -8.65 -11.34 -6.32
N PHE A 46 -9.19 -10.34 -5.64
CA PHE A 46 -10.20 -10.54 -4.60
C PHE A 46 -11.32 -9.52 -4.68
N ILE A 47 -12.48 -9.92 -4.18
CA ILE A 47 -13.67 -9.08 -4.03
C ILE A 47 -14.21 -9.37 -2.64
N TRP A 48 -14.24 -8.36 -1.79
CA TRP A 48 -14.66 -8.51 -0.39
C TRP A 48 -15.99 -7.80 -0.10
N VAL A 49 -16.45 -6.85 -0.91
CA VAL A 49 -17.77 -6.18 -0.78
C VAL A 49 -18.36 -5.99 -2.17
N THR A 50 -19.64 -6.27 -2.27
CA THR A 50 -20.49 -6.06 -3.43
C THR A 50 -21.18 -4.71 -3.34
N GLY A 51 -20.42 -3.62 -3.48
CA GLY A 51 -21.02 -2.28 -3.60
C GLY A 51 -21.61 -2.03 -4.99
N HIS A 52 -21.07 -2.72 -6.00
CA HIS A 52 -21.46 -2.58 -7.41
C HIS A 52 -21.49 -3.95 -8.07
N GLY A 53 -22.69 -4.51 -8.25
CA GLY A 53 -22.89 -5.73 -9.02
C GLY A 53 -22.85 -7.03 -8.21
N SER A 54 -23.55 -8.04 -8.75
CA SER A 54 -23.89 -9.33 -8.16
C SER A 54 -22.71 -10.31 -8.03
N THR A 55 -21.53 -9.85 -7.61
CA THR A 55 -20.33 -10.68 -7.61
C THR A 55 -20.10 -11.32 -6.25
N THR A 56 -20.20 -12.64 -6.14
CA THR A 56 -19.98 -13.35 -4.87
C THR A 56 -18.63 -12.96 -4.24
N PRO A 57 -18.58 -12.55 -2.96
CA PRO A 57 -17.33 -12.28 -2.28
C PRO A 57 -16.37 -13.47 -2.36
N THR A 58 -15.11 -13.22 -2.67
CA THR A 58 -14.09 -14.28 -2.82
C THR A 58 -13.72 -14.95 -1.49
N GLY A 59 -14.06 -14.33 -0.37
CA GLY A 59 -13.69 -14.81 0.97
C GLY A 59 -12.19 -14.66 1.25
N PRO A 60 -11.65 -15.49 2.17
CA PRO A 60 -10.24 -15.47 2.56
C PRO A 60 -9.29 -15.84 1.42
N ILE A 61 -8.09 -15.26 1.44
CA ILE A 61 -7.09 -15.46 0.39
C ILE A 61 -5.93 -16.28 0.96
N ARG A 62 -5.61 -17.41 0.33
CA ARG A 62 -4.44 -18.22 0.70
C ARG A 62 -3.19 -17.71 0.01
N THR A 63 -2.16 -17.39 0.78
CA THR A 63 -0.83 -16.98 0.31
C THR A 63 0.25 -17.88 0.90
N ARG A 64 1.50 -17.72 0.48
CA ARG A 64 2.65 -18.45 1.03
C ARG A 64 3.02 -18.05 2.46
N ILE A 65 2.66 -16.84 2.89
CA ILE A 65 2.94 -16.37 4.26
C ILE A 65 1.77 -16.59 5.21
N GLY A 66 0.62 -17.08 4.71
CA GLY A 66 -0.56 -17.35 5.52
C GLY A 66 -1.87 -17.07 4.79
N ARG A 67 -2.97 -17.25 5.51
CA ARG A 67 -4.33 -16.94 5.09
C ARG A 67 -4.69 -15.51 5.48
N ILE A 68 -5.13 -14.72 4.50
CA ILE A 68 -5.61 -13.37 4.69
C ILE A 68 -7.13 -13.43 4.83
N ASP A 69 -7.64 -12.97 5.96
CA ASP A 69 -9.06 -12.89 6.23
C ASP A 69 -9.53 -11.43 6.21
N PRO A 70 -10.51 -11.08 5.37
CA PRO A 70 -11.23 -9.83 5.54
C PRO A 70 -12.11 -9.91 6.78
N VAL A 71 -12.04 -8.91 7.65
CA VAL A 71 -12.95 -8.78 8.79
C VAL A 71 -13.52 -7.36 8.83
N GLU A 72 -14.74 -7.25 9.34
CA GLU A 72 -15.33 -5.95 9.63
C GLU A 72 -14.54 -5.30 10.77
N GLY A 73 -14.07 -4.08 10.52
CA GLY A 73 -13.35 -3.25 11.49
C GLY A 73 -14.26 -2.19 12.09
N ARG A 74 -13.65 -1.21 12.76
CA ARG A 74 -14.38 -0.07 13.32
C ARG A 74 -14.91 0.85 12.21
N ASP A 75 -16.04 1.51 12.46
CA ASP A 75 -16.59 2.55 11.58
C ASP A 75 -16.80 2.06 10.14
N TYR A 76 -17.17 0.78 9.98
CA TYR A 76 -17.33 0.09 8.69
C TYR A 76 -16.06 0.00 7.83
N LYS A 77 -14.91 0.49 8.33
CA LYS A 77 -13.59 0.30 7.70
C LYS A 77 -13.19 -1.17 7.83
N ARG A 78 -12.37 -1.67 6.90
CA ARG A 78 -11.95 -3.07 6.94
C ARG A 78 -10.69 -3.27 7.74
N ALA A 79 -10.73 -4.28 8.60
CA ALA A 79 -9.56 -4.84 9.23
C ALA A 79 -9.13 -6.11 8.49
N ILE A 80 -7.84 -6.44 8.60
CA ILE A 80 -7.23 -7.57 7.93
C ILE A 80 -6.59 -8.46 8.99
N LYS A 81 -6.76 -9.78 8.85
CA LYS A 81 -6.04 -10.75 9.66
C LYS A 81 -5.13 -11.61 8.79
N LEU A 82 -3.94 -11.92 9.31
CA LEU A 82 -3.04 -12.94 8.77
C LEU A 82 -3.03 -14.13 9.73
N ASP A 83 -3.47 -15.30 9.26
CA ASP A 83 -3.66 -16.51 10.06
C ASP A 83 -4.46 -16.26 11.36
N GLY A 84 -5.52 -15.46 11.23
CA GLY A 84 -6.38 -15.08 12.36
C GLY A 84 -5.83 -13.99 13.28
N LYS A 85 -4.58 -13.54 13.10
CA LYS A 85 -3.98 -12.44 13.86
C LYS A 85 -4.22 -11.09 13.19
N PRO A 86 -4.63 -10.04 13.91
CA PRO A 86 -4.86 -8.73 13.32
C PRO A 86 -3.57 -8.13 12.76
N VAL A 87 -3.65 -7.56 11.56
CA VAL A 87 -2.61 -6.72 10.96
C VAL A 87 -2.95 -5.27 11.31
N LEU A 88 -1.98 -4.56 11.91
CA LEU A 88 -2.15 -3.14 12.21
C LEU A 88 -1.94 -2.31 10.95
N LEU A 89 -3.03 -1.77 10.42
CA LEU A 89 -2.99 -0.89 9.25
C LEU A 89 -2.58 0.53 9.64
N PRO A 90 -1.69 1.17 8.85
CA PRO A 90 -1.45 2.61 8.94
C PRO A 90 -2.76 3.41 8.90
N PRO A 91 -2.89 4.51 9.68
CA PRO A 91 -4.13 5.29 9.74
C PRO A 91 -4.64 5.78 8.38
N ASP A 92 -3.72 6.18 7.50
CA ASP A 92 -3.98 6.64 6.13
C ASP A 92 -4.41 5.53 5.18
N ALA A 93 -4.13 4.26 5.50
CA ALA A 93 -4.56 3.09 4.75
C ALA A 93 -5.90 2.50 5.24
N GLN A 94 -6.49 3.04 6.31
CA GLN A 94 -7.77 2.58 6.85
C GLN A 94 -8.93 3.03 5.95
N SER A 95 -9.56 2.08 5.28
CA SER A 95 -10.60 2.35 4.30
C SER A 95 -11.64 1.24 4.21
N VAL A 96 -12.73 1.49 3.50
CA VAL A 96 -13.61 0.43 3.00
C VAL A 96 -12.96 -0.22 1.76
N ILE A 97 -12.52 -1.47 1.87
CA ILE A 97 -11.75 -2.20 0.82
C ILE A 97 -12.62 -3.08 -0.09
N GLY A 98 -13.25 -2.54 -1.14
CA GLY A 98 -14.18 -3.30 -1.98
C GLY A 98 -13.58 -4.53 -2.67
N PHE A 99 -12.49 -4.32 -3.42
CA PHE A 99 -11.84 -5.30 -4.28
C PHE A 99 -10.37 -4.92 -4.49
N GLY A 100 -9.57 -5.87 -4.97
CA GLY A 100 -8.15 -5.63 -5.21
C GLY A 100 -7.40 -6.84 -5.74
N LYS A 101 -6.07 -6.79 -5.61
CA LYS A 101 -5.15 -7.87 -5.95
C LYS A 101 -4.18 -8.09 -4.79
N VAL A 102 -3.80 -9.35 -4.63
CA VAL A 102 -2.69 -9.77 -3.77
C VAL A 102 -1.54 -10.19 -4.64
N TYR A 103 -0.36 -9.64 -4.39
CA TYR A 103 0.89 -10.04 -5.00
C TYR A 103 1.71 -10.79 -3.93
N ASP A 104 1.86 -12.10 -4.11
CA ASP A 104 2.59 -12.98 -3.18
C ASP A 104 4.04 -13.16 -3.64
N PHE A 105 4.94 -12.50 -2.91
CA PHE A 105 6.39 -12.49 -3.12
C PHE A 105 7.11 -13.55 -2.28
N LYS A 106 6.41 -14.61 -1.84
CA LYS A 106 6.92 -15.71 -0.97
C LYS A 106 7.15 -15.32 0.49
N ASP A 107 7.90 -14.27 0.75
CA ASP A 107 8.28 -13.85 2.12
C ASP A 107 7.53 -12.60 2.59
N ALA A 108 6.87 -11.92 1.65
CA ALA A 108 5.94 -10.83 1.88
C ALA A 108 4.80 -10.89 0.86
N ILE A 109 3.72 -10.19 1.16
CA ILE A 109 2.60 -9.95 0.24
C ILE A 109 2.41 -8.45 0.08
N ALA A 110 2.01 -8.01 -1.11
CA ALA A 110 1.45 -6.69 -1.31
C ALA A 110 -0.06 -6.81 -1.56
N LEU A 111 -0.85 -6.12 -0.75
CA LEU A 111 -2.28 -5.94 -0.96
C LEU A 111 -2.50 -4.60 -1.65
N ALA A 112 -2.90 -4.66 -2.91
CA ALA A 112 -3.21 -3.50 -3.72
C ALA A 112 -4.72 -3.41 -3.94
N TYR A 113 -5.34 -2.29 -3.57
CA TYR A 113 -6.79 -2.17 -3.61
C TYR A 113 -7.27 -0.73 -3.79
N LEU A 114 -8.56 -0.60 -4.12
CA LEU A 114 -9.26 0.65 -3.95
C LEU A 114 -9.90 0.73 -2.58
N GLY A 115 -9.63 1.84 -1.89
CA GLY A 115 -10.17 2.13 -0.59
C GLY A 115 -10.99 3.41 -0.62
N GLU A 116 -12.19 3.36 -0.05
CA GLU A 116 -12.91 4.58 0.34
C GLU A 116 -12.47 4.96 1.75
N ARG A 117 -11.60 5.95 1.84
CA ARG A 117 -11.22 6.58 3.11
C ARG A 117 -12.26 7.65 3.49
N GLU A 118 -12.09 8.23 4.66
CA GLU A 118 -13.04 9.21 5.20
C GLU A 118 -13.07 10.51 4.37
N GLU A 119 -11.92 10.88 3.81
CA GLU A 119 -11.78 12.01 2.90
C GLU A 119 -12.12 11.68 1.42
N ASP A 120 -12.39 10.42 1.10
CA ASP A 120 -12.70 9.98 -0.25
C ASP A 120 -14.22 9.92 -0.48
N SER A 121 -14.63 9.90 -1.76
CA SER A 121 -16.00 9.55 -2.13
C SER A 121 -16.00 8.25 -2.94
N SER A 122 -17.12 7.53 -2.98
CA SER A 122 -17.22 6.28 -3.75
C SER A 122 -16.96 6.46 -5.25
N ALA A 123 -17.16 7.67 -5.78
CA ALA A 123 -16.84 8.00 -7.17
C ALA A 123 -15.33 8.25 -7.42
N ARG A 124 -14.57 8.50 -6.35
CA ARG A 124 -13.14 8.85 -6.38
C ARG A 124 -12.42 8.16 -5.21
N PRO A 125 -12.34 6.82 -5.19
CA PRO A 125 -11.61 6.11 -4.14
C PRO A 125 -10.10 6.32 -4.27
N SER A 126 -9.39 6.12 -3.16
CA SER A 126 -7.92 6.09 -3.16
C SER A 126 -7.38 4.76 -3.66
N GLN A 127 -6.20 4.81 -4.28
CA GLN A 127 -5.41 3.61 -4.54
C GLN A 127 -4.50 3.38 -3.35
N ILE A 128 -4.53 2.18 -2.78
CA ILE A 128 -3.79 1.86 -1.58
C ILE A 128 -3.00 0.58 -1.82
N VAL A 129 -1.74 0.60 -1.42
CA VAL A 129 -0.88 -0.59 -1.31
C VAL A 129 -0.40 -0.70 0.12
N ILE A 130 -0.50 -1.89 0.68
CA ILE A 130 0.16 -2.25 1.94
C ILE A 130 0.98 -3.52 1.73
N VAL A 131 2.20 -3.54 2.24
CA VAL A 131 3.09 -4.68 2.17
C VAL A 131 3.20 -5.31 3.55
N ILE A 132 2.85 -6.58 3.65
CA ILE A 132 2.81 -7.33 4.90
C ILE A 132 3.86 -8.43 4.84
N ASN A 133 4.75 -8.47 5.83
CA ASN A 133 5.72 -9.54 5.97
C ASN A 133 5.11 -10.79 6.64
N LYS A 134 5.87 -11.90 6.67
CA LYS A 134 5.45 -13.14 7.34
C LYS A 134 5.11 -13.01 8.83
N ALA A 135 5.61 -11.99 9.52
CA ALA A 135 5.28 -11.74 10.92
C ALA A 135 3.90 -11.06 11.10
N GLY A 136 3.25 -10.64 10.01
CA GLY A 136 2.01 -9.88 10.04
C GLY A 136 2.22 -8.38 10.26
N SER A 137 3.44 -7.89 10.13
CA SER A 137 3.76 -6.45 10.22
C SER A 137 3.66 -5.81 8.84
N VAL A 138 3.06 -4.61 8.79
CA VAL A 138 3.13 -3.74 7.62
C VAL A 138 4.55 -3.16 7.55
N ILE A 139 5.26 -3.44 6.45
CA ILE A 139 6.65 -3.02 6.24
C ILE A 139 6.79 -1.90 5.22
N ASP A 140 5.75 -1.66 4.43
CA ASP A 140 5.66 -0.58 3.45
C ASP A 140 4.18 -0.29 3.17
N SER A 141 3.86 0.96 2.85
CA SER A 141 2.51 1.36 2.50
C SER A 141 2.52 2.64 1.66
N GLU A 142 1.61 2.70 0.69
CA GLU A 142 1.39 3.87 -0.13
C GLU A 142 -0.10 4.12 -0.31
N VAL A 143 -0.48 5.40 -0.25
CA VAL A 143 -1.84 5.87 -0.47
C VAL A 143 -1.81 6.98 -1.50
N LEU A 144 -2.50 6.78 -2.63
CA LEU A 144 -2.71 7.78 -3.66
C LEU A 144 -4.15 8.28 -3.61
N PRO A 145 -4.40 9.50 -3.10
CA PRO A 145 -5.74 10.00 -2.86
C PRO A 145 -6.58 10.17 -4.13
N GLY A 146 -7.87 9.81 -4.06
CA GLY A 146 -8.96 10.48 -4.76
C GLY A 146 -8.90 10.64 -6.29
N THR A 147 -8.13 9.81 -7.01
CA THR A 147 -7.94 9.95 -8.47
C THR A 147 -8.21 8.68 -9.27
N ALA A 148 -8.58 7.57 -8.61
CA ALA A 148 -8.87 6.32 -9.32
C ALA A 148 -10.17 6.41 -10.11
N THR A 149 -10.10 6.33 -11.44
CA THR A 149 -11.24 6.63 -12.33
C THR A 149 -12.13 5.44 -12.70
N LYS A 150 -11.77 4.17 -12.41
CA LYS A 150 -12.63 2.98 -12.60
C LYS A 150 -11.91 1.68 -12.24
N ILE A 151 -12.70 0.69 -11.83
CA ILE A 151 -12.34 -0.70 -11.50
C ILE A 151 -11.45 -1.32 -12.60
N GLY A 152 -10.26 -1.79 -12.23
CA GLY A 152 -9.48 -2.75 -13.04
C GLY A 152 -8.00 -2.41 -13.25
N ASN A 153 -7.62 -1.14 -13.11
CA ASN A 153 -6.25 -0.66 -13.35
C ASN A 153 -5.67 -0.01 -12.08
N HIS A 154 -5.65 -0.75 -10.97
CA HIS A 154 -5.08 -0.28 -9.71
C HIS A 154 -3.85 -1.10 -9.38
N CYS A 155 -2.77 -0.37 -9.17
CA CYS A 155 -1.42 -0.80 -8.85
C CYS A 155 -0.89 -1.91 -9.77
N LEU A 156 -0.16 -1.47 -10.79
CA LEU A 156 0.40 -2.34 -11.82
C LEU A 156 1.69 -2.97 -11.30
N LEU A 157 1.78 -4.29 -11.47
CA LEU A 157 3.07 -4.97 -11.38
C LEU A 157 3.88 -4.55 -12.61
N ILE A 158 5.02 -3.92 -12.38
CA ILE A 158 5.97 -3.56 -13.44
C ILE A 158 7.15 -4.51 -13.32
N ASP A 159 7.55 -5.07 -14.46
CA ASP A 159 8.73 -5.95 -14.58
C ASP A 159 10.03 -5.15 -14.53
#